data_AF-A0A7S2JIL8-F1
#
_entry.id   AF-A0A7S2JIL8-F1
#
_cell.length_a   1.000
_cell.length_b   1.000
_cell.length_c   1.000
_cell.angle_alpha   90.00
_cell.angle_beta   90.00
_cell.angle_gamma   90.00
#
_symmetry.space_group_name_H-M   'P 1'
#
loop_
_entity.id
_entity.type
_entity.pdbx_description
1 polymer ?
#
loop_
_entity_poly.entity_id
_entity_poly.type
_entity_poly.pdbx_seq_one_letter_code
_entity_poly.pdbx_strand_id
1 'polypeptide(L)'
;LSAPLRSSPLLSAPLRSAPLPSSSLHSSLADFAPARDQCRGGLHALEHLAIGLAPLCATCEPTELGCQCTRRPGDEHAERMLLFERRRGGVGVADALLVELPRLLEAVQARLESCPCIGGCLGCIFMTGCGEYNEGLDKGAACTLLRWLCQGEMPSDDDVVANEKDDITTKA
;
A
#
# COMPACT_ATOMS: atom_id res chain seq x y z
N LEU A 1 -60.16 14.46 8.31
CA LEU A 1 -58.98 15.35 8.38
C LEU A 1 -57.74 14.49 8.16
N SER A 2 -57.38 14.28 6.89
CA SER A 2 -56.18 13.53 6.48
C SER A 2 -55.06 14.52 6.18
N ALA A 3 -53.88 14.32 6.77
CA ALA A 3 -52.65 14.96 6.36
C ALA A 3 -51.65 13.86 5.93
N PRO A 4 -50.88 14.05 4.84
CA PRO A 4 -50.08 12.99 4.23
C PRO A 4 -48.71 12.84 4.91
N LEU A 5 -48.24 11.60 4.99
CA LEU A 5 -46.86 11.25 5.31
C LEU A 5 -45.95 11.80 4.20
N ARG A 6 -45.08 12.76 4.54
CA ARG A 6 -44.04 13.28 3.64
C ARG A 6 -42.84 12.33 3.70
N SER A 7 -42.57 11.64 2.60
CA SER A 7 -41.32 10.96 2.36
C SER A 7 -40.21 12.00 2.14
N SER A 8 -39.22 12.02 3.03
CA SER A 8 -37.98 12.77 2.78
C SER A 8 -37.11 11.97 1.82
N PRO A 9 -36.63 12.58 0.71
CA PRO A 9 -35.69 11.90 -0.17
C PRO A 9 -34.34 11.75 0.55
N LEU A 10 -33.77 10.54 0.46
CA LEU A 10 -32.38 10.26 0.80
C LEU A 10 -31.49 11.09 -0.14
N LEU A 11 -31.13 12.31 0.27
CA LEU A 11 -30.01 13.01 -0.33
C LEU A 11 -28.73 12.33 0.16
N SER A 12 -28.21 11.47 -0.70
CA SER A 12 -26.83 11.01 -0.72
C SER A 12 -25.89 12.22 -0.65
N ALA A 13 -25.42 12.54 0.55
CA ALA A 13 -24.32 13.48 0.73
C ALA A 13 -23.08 12.89 0.01
N PRO A 14 -22.41 13.66 -0.85
CA PRO A 14 -21.15 13.21 -1.41
C PRO A 14 -20.15 13.01 -0.27
N LEU A 15 -19.44 11.88 -0.29
CA LEU A 15 -18.26 11.66 0.53
C LEU A 15 -17.34 12.87 0.31
N ARG A 16 -17.24 13.77 1.30
CA ARG A 16 -16.16 14.75 1.34
C ARG A 16 -14.88 13.97 1.63
N SER A 17 -14.28 13.41 0.59
CA SER A 17 -12.83 13.23 0.55
C SER A 17 -12.25 14.63 0.50
N ALA A 18 -12.08 15.28 1.65
CA ALA A 18 -11.21 16.44 1.72
C ALA A 18 -9.80 15.89 1.40
N PRO A 19 -9.17 16.30 0.29
CA PRO A 19 -7.77 15.96 0.07
C PRO A 19 -7.00 16.48 1.28
N LEU A 20 -6.11 15.64 1.84
CA LEU A 20 -5.13 16.08 2.81
C LEU A 20 -4.45 17.35 2.26
N PRO A 21 -4.22 18.38 3.08
CA PRO A 21 -3.55 19.60 2.62
C PRO A 21 -2.26 19.20 1.93
N SER A 22 -2.15 19.58 0.65
CA SER A 22 -1.11 19.18 -0.31
C SER A 22 0.27 19.78 -0.01
N SER A 23 0.54 20.12 1.24
CA SER A 23 1.82 20.60 1.72
C SER A 23 2.46 19.51 2.57
N SER A 24 3.50 18.89 2.01
CA SER A 24 4.45 17.96 2.67
C SER A 24 4.15 16.47 2.51
N LEU A 25 4.15 15.99 1.26
CA LEU A 25 4.75 14.73 0.78
C LEU A 25 4.52 14.63 -0.74
N HIS A 26 5.09 15.58 -1.49
CA HIS A 26 5.27 15.45 -2.94
C HIS A 26 6.77 15.35 -3.19
N SER A 27 7.37 14.20 -2.90
CA SER A 27 8.57 13.78 -3.63
C SER A 27 8.07 13.17 -4.94
N SER A 28 8.35 13.87 -6.03
CA SER A 28 7.99 13.44 -7.37
C SER A 28 8.71 12.13 -7.69
N LEU A 29 7.97 11.04 -7.86
CA LEU A 29 8.50 9.77 -8.39
C LEU A 29 8.87 9.87 -9.88
N ALA A 30 8.58 11.01 -10.53
CA ALA A 30 8.89 11.23 -11.94
C ALA A 30 10.39 11.17 -12.27
N ASP A 31 11.27 11.36 -11.27
CA ASP A 31 12.72 11.36 -11.47
C ASP A 31 13.39 9.99 -11.20
N PHE A 32 12.63 9.02 -10.67
CA PHE A 32 13.08 7.64 -10.41
C PHE A 32 11.90 6.70 -10.59
N ALA A 33 11.78 6.16 -11.80
CA ALA A 33 10.92 5.02 -12.06
C ALA A 33 11.82 3.78 -12.19
N PRO A 34 11.91 2.93 -11.14
CA PRO A 34 12.19 1.51 -11.36
C PRO A 34 11.32 1.02 -12.51
N ALA A 35 11.74 -0.01 -13.24
CA ALA A 35 10.88 -0.62 -14.25
C ALA A 35 9.48 -0.79 -13.66
N ARG A 36 8.42 -0.31 -14.35
CA ARG A 36 7.06 -0.13 -13.77
C ARG A 36 6.55 -1.35 -13.01
N ASP A 37 7.01 -2.54 -13.41
CA ASP A 37 6.71 -3.82 -12.76
C ASP A 37 7.37 -3.99 -11.36
N GLN A 38 8.60 -3.52 -11.16
CA GLN A 38 9.27 -3.53 -9.84
C GLN A 38 8.58 -2.57 -8.86
N CYS A 39 8.18 -1.38 -9.31
CA CYS A 39 7.35 -0.48 -8.50
C CYS A 39 6.05 -1.16 -8.06
N ARG A 40 5.38 -1.86 -8.98
CA ARG A 40 4.14 -2.57 -8.66
C ARG A 40 4.37 -3.67 -7.63
N GLY A 41 5.38 -4.51 -7.83
CA GLY A 41 5.67 -5.62 -6.92
C GLY A 41 6.06 -5.16 -5.52
N GLY A 42 6.84 -4.08 -5.43
CA GLY A 42 7.21 -3.46 -4.16
C GLY A 42 6.03 -2.80 -3.45
N LEU A 43 5.20 -2.01 -4.16
CA LEU A 43 4.01 -1.38 -3.58
C LEU A 43 2.99 -2.42 -3.09
N HIS A 44 2.79 -3.51 -3.84
CA HIS A 44 1.90 -4.60 -3.44
C HIS A 44 2.42 -5.33 -2.19
N ALA A 45 3.73 -5.52 -2.07
CA ALA A 45 4.34 -6.06 -0.87
C ALA A 45 4.21 -5.12 0.35
N LEU A 46 4.35 -3.81 0.15
CA LEU A 46 4.11 -2.81 1.18
C LEU A 46 2.64 -2.75 1.62
N GLU A 47 1.70 -2.91 0.69
CA GLU A 47 0.27 -3.06 0.99
C GLU A 47 0.02 -4.22 1.96
N HIS A 48 0.57 -5.41 1.67
CA HIS A 48 0.40 -6.56 2.54
C HIS A 48 0.91 -6.33 3.96
N LEU A 49 2.10 -5.72 4.07
CA LEU A 49 2.70 -5.41 5.38
C LEU A 49 1.93 -4.32 6.12
N ALA A 50 1.52 -3.24 5.44
CA ALA A 50 0.78 -2.15 6.04
C ALA A 50 -0.56 -2.62 6.60
N ILE A 51 -1.33 -3.39 5.81
CA ILE A 51 -2.60 -3.97 6.26
C ILE A 51 -2.37 -5.00 7.39
N GLY A 52 -1.37 -5.88 7.23
CA GLY A 52 -1.09 -6.93 8.21
C GLY A 52 -0.58 -6.42 9.56
N LEU A 53 0.11 -5.28 9.58
CA LEU A 53 0.68 -4.68 10.79
C LEU A 53 -0.15 -3.52 11.35
N ALA A 54 -1.17 -3.04 10.64
CA ALA A 54 -2.10 -2.02 11.11
C ALA A 54 -2.67 -2.27 12.53
N PRO A 55 -2.97 -3.53 12.96
CA PRO A 55 -3.44 -3.79 14.32
C PRO A 55 -2.46 -3.40 15.44
N LEU A 56 -1.18 -3.18 15.13
CA LEU A 56 -0.20 -2.66 16.11
C LEU A 56 -0.40 -1.17 16.41
N CYS A 57 -1.03 -0.43 15.49
CA CYS A 57 -1.15 1.02 15.50
C CYS A 57 -2.59 1.48 15.75
N ALA A 58 -3.59 0.72 15.30
CA ALA A 58 -5.00 1.00 15.52
C ALA A 58 -5.76 -0.26 15.95
N THR A 59 -6.83 -0.08 16.72
CA THR A 59 -7.74 -1.19 17.06
C THR A 59 -8.60 -1.53 15.84
N CYS A 60 -8.13 -2.48 15.05
CA CYS A 60 -8.79 -2.93 13.82
C CYS A 60 -8.41 -4.37 13.48
N GLU A 61 -9.24 -5.01 12.66
CA GLU A 61 -8.87 -6.24 11.99
C GLU A 61 -8.26 -5.94 10.62
N PRO A 62 -7.25 -6.68 10.14
CA PRO A 62 -6.70 -6.49 8.80
C PRO A 62 -7.76 -6.56 7.69
N THR A 63 -8.81 -7.36 7.89
CA THR A 63 -9.91 -7.53 6.93
C THR A 63 -10.82 -6.31 6.81
N GLU A 64 -10.77 -5.38 7.78
CA GLU A 64 -11.51 -4.11 7.74
C GLU A 64 -10.80 -3.06 6.88
N LEU A 65 -9.53 -3.29 6.53
CA LEU A 65 -8.74 -2.43 5.67
C LEU A 65 -8.70 -2.97 4.24
N GLY A 66 -8.61 -2.04 3.31
CA GLY A 66 -8.33 -2.31 1.91
C GLY A 66 -7.28 -1.33 1.43
N CYS A 67 -6.56 -1.72 0.39
CA CYS A 67 -5.60 -0.87 -0.26
C CYS A 67 -5.82 -0.89 -1.77
N GLN A 68 -5.50 0.22 -2.40
CA GLN A 68 -5.49 0.33 -3.85
C GLN A 68 -4.24 1.07 -4.28
N CYS A 69 -3.47 0.43 -5.14
CA CYS A 69 -2.47 1.09 -5.97
C CYS A 69 -3.07 1.27 -7.37
N THR A 70 -2.99 2.46 -7.96
CA THR A 70 -3.66 2.71 -9.24
C THR A 70 -2.93 1.99 -10.37
N ARG A 71 -3.64 1.19 -11.17
CA ARG A 71 -3.04 0.29 -12.20
C ARG A 71 -3.24 0.78 -13.63
N ARG A 72 -3.83 1.96 -13.78
CA ARG A 72 -4.29 2.44 -15.09
C ARG A 72 -3.13 3.11 -15.83
N PRO A 73 -2.84 2.71 -17.08
CA PRO A 73 -1.90 3.44 -17.91
C PRO A 73 -2.33 4.89 -18.07
N GLY A 74 -1.41 5.83 -17.83
CA GLY A 74 -1.67 7.28 -17.93
C GLY A 74 -2.34 7.90 -16.70
N ASP A 75 -2.52 7.14 -15.62
CA ASP A 75 -3.03 7.68 -14.35
C ASP A 75 -1.90 8.33 -13.54
N GLU A 76 -2.09 9.58 -13.14
CA GLU A 76 -1.13 10.35 -12.34
C GLU A 76 -0.97 9.80 -10.90
N HIS A 77 -1.85 8.90 -10.49
CA HIS A 77 -1.81 8.23 -9.20
C HIS A 77 -1.30 6.78 -9.30
N ALA A 78 -0.73 6.38 -10.44
CA ALA A 78 -0.23 5.02 -10.67
C ALA A 78 0.86 4.58 -9.68
N GLU A 79 1.49 5.53 -9.01
CA GLU A 79 2.60 5.33 -8.10
C GLU A 79 2.22 5.65 -6.64
N ARG A 80 0.92 5.69 -6.34
CA ARG A 80 0.38 5.97 -5.01
C ARG A 80 -0.27 4.72 -4.41
N MET A 81 -0.01 4.51 -3.12
CA MET A 81 -0.70 3.51 -2.30
C MET A 81 -1.77 4.20 -1.47
N LEU A 82 -3.03 3.80 -1.65
CA LEU A 82 -4.19 4.34 -0.92
C LEU A 82 -4.70 3.29 0.06
N LEU A 83 -4.51 3.52 1.36
CA LEU A 83 -5.06 2.67 2.43
C LEU A 83 -6.38 3.25 2.95
N PHE A 84 -7.42 2.42 3.03
CA PHE A 84 -8.77 2.87 3.40
C PHE A 84 -9.55 1.80 4.18
N GLU A 85 -10.60 2.24 4.87
CA GLU A 85 -11.56 1.34 5.53
C GLU A 85 -12.55 0.75 4.52
N ARG A 86 -12.77 -0.55 4.56
CA ARG A 86 -13.76 -1.25 3.70
C ARG A 86 -15.19 -1.05 4.19
N ARG A 87 -15.36 -0.67 5.46
CA ARG A 87 -16.67 -0.42 6.07
C ARG A 87 -17.27 0.87 5.50
N ARG A 88 -18.47 0.78 4.93
CA ARG A 88 -19.21 1.97 4.49
C ARG A 88 -19.48 2.91 5.67
N GLY A 89 -19.20 4.19 5.46
CA GLY A 89 -19.34 5.23 6.47
C GLY A 89 -18.12 5.43 7.37
N GLY A 90 -17.16 4.49 7.36
CA GLY A 90 -15.97 4.53 8.21
C GLY A 90 -16.28 4.38 9.70
N VAL A 91 -15.30 3.92 10.47
CA VAL A 91 -15.34 3.96 11.94
C VAL A 91 -14.13 4.69 12.52
N GLY A 92 -13.28 5.26 11.67
CA GLY A 92 -12.15 6.10 12.06
C GLY A 92 -10.82 5.35 12.17
N VAL A 93 -10.72 4.09 11.71
CA VAL A 93 -9.46 3.35 11.69
C VAL A 93 -8.46 4.02 10.75
N ALA A 94 -8.90 4.46 9.57
CA ALA A 94 -8.00 5.15 8.62
C ALA A 94 -7.46 6.46 9.22
N ASP A 95 -8.29 7.22 9.94
CA ASP A 95 -7.85 8.45 10.62
C ASP A 95 -6.85 8.14 11.73
N ALA A 96 -7.09 7.09 12.52
CA ALA A 96 -6.16 6.65 13.55
C ALA A 96 -4.81 6.18 12.96
N LEU A 97 -4.85 5.42 11.87
CA LEU A 97 -3.65 4.96 11.16
C LEU A 97 -2.88 6.12 10.51
N LEU A 98 -3.57 7.17 10.07
CA LEU A 98 -2.90 8.36 9.55
C LEU A 98 -2.07 9.06 10.63
N VAL A 99 -2.61 9.16 11.85
CA VAL A 99 -1.88 9.72 13.02
C VAL A 99 -0.69 8.83 13.40
N GLU A 100 -0.89 7.51 13.39
CA GLU A 100 0.14 6.52 13.75
C GLU A 100 1.01 6.08 12.55
N LEU A 101 0.92 6.77 11.41
CA LEU A 101 1.60 6.37 10.18
C LEU A 101 3.12 6.22 10.35
N PRO A 102 3.84 7.11 11.05
CA PRO A 102 5.28 6.93 11.27
C PRO A 102 5.59 5.61 11.98
N ARG A 103 4.82 5.27 13.01
CA ARG A 103 4.99 4.03 13.77
C ARG A 103 4.64 2.79 12.94
N LEU A 104 3.62 2.89 12.09
CA LEU A 104 3.30 1.82 11.14
C LEU A 104 4.46 1.59 10.16
N LEU A 105 5.03 2.65 9.59
CA LEU A 105 6.15 2.55 8.65
C LEU A 105 7.40 1.97 9.33
N GLU A 106 7.70 2.37 10.57
CA GLU A 106 8.77 1.75 11.37
C GLU A 106 8.55 0.24 11.57
N ALA A 107 7.32 -0.17 11.89
CA ALA A 107 6.98 -1.58 12.05
C ALA A 107 7.12 -2.38 10.74
N VAL A 108 6.69 -1.77 9.63
CA VAL A 108 6.84 -2.34 8.27
C VAL A 108 8.32 -2.51 7.93
N GLN A 109 9.14 -1.47 8.18
CA GLN A 109 10.58 -1.50 7.92
C GLN A 109 11.27 -2.57 8.76
N ALA A 110 11.04 -2.57 10.06
CA ALA A 110 11.60 -3.55 10.97
C ALA A 110 11.24 -4.98 10.56
N ARG A 111 10.00 -5.21 10.10
CA ARG A 111 9.57 -6.54 9.63
C ARG A 111 10.24 -6.96 8.33
N LEU A 112 10.38 -6.05 7.36
CA LEU A 112 11.05 -6.33 6.09
C LEU A 112 12.52 -6.70 6.30
N GLU A 113 13.23 -5.89 7.09
CA GLU A 113 14.68 -6.02 7.31
C GLU A 113 15.04 -7.20 8.20
N SER A 114 14.22 -7.53 9.21
CA SER A 114 14.48 -8.66 10.12
C SER A 114 14.10 -10.03 9.55
N CYS A 115 13.29 -10.09 8.49
CA CYS A 115 12.85 -11.36 7.94
C CYS A 115 13.97 -12.04 7.14
N PRO A 116 14.37 -13.29 7.45
CA PRO A 116 15.50 -13.95 6.80
C PRO A 116 15.19 -14.51 5.40
N CYS A 117 13.95 -14.38 4.91
CA CYS A 117 13.58 -14.89 3.59
C CYS A 117 14.18 -14.03 2.47
N ILE A 118 14.42 -14.64 1.31
CA ILE A 118 14.95 -13.95 0.13
C ILE A 118 13.78 -13.39 -0.70
N GLY A 119 12.90 -14.27 -1.21
CA GLY A 119 11.83 -13.90 -2.14
C GLY A 119 10.50 -13.48 -1.51
N GLY A 120 10.39 -13.49 -0.18
CA GLY A 120 9.13 -13.25 0.53
C GLY A 120 8.52 -14.51 1.16
N CYS A 121 7.71 -14.32 2.20
CA CYS A 121 6.97 -15.38 2.88
C CYS A 121 5.76 -14.81 3.63
N LEU A 122 4.92 -15.69 4.20
CA LEU A 122 3.77 -15.31 5.05
C LEU A 122 4.14 -14.54 6.32
N GLY A 123 5.41 -14.57 6.72
CA GLY A 123 5.91 -13.77 7.84
C GLY A 123 6.23 -12.32 7.48
N CYS A 124 6.32 -11.98 6.18
CA CYS A 124 6.60 -10.61 5.73
C CYS A 124 5.59 -10.16 4.66
N ILE A 125 5.86 -10.44 3.38
CA ILE A 125 5.18 -9.81 2.26
C ILE A 125 4.04 -10.64 1.68
N PHE A 126 3.81 -11.90 2.10
CA PHE A 126 2.67 -12.68 1.63
C PHE A 126 1.49 -12.54 2.58
N MET A 127 0.28 -12.47 2.02
CA MET A 127 -0.96 -12.36 2.79
C MET A 127 -1.93 -13.49 2.44
N THR A 128 -2.55 -14.06 3.48
CA THR A 128 -3.70 -14.96 3.32
C THR A 128 -4.91 -14.14 2.92
N GLY A 129 -5.41 -14.31 1.69
CA GLY A 129 -6.53 -13.51 1.17
C GLY A 129 -6.12 -12.44 0.15
N CYS A 130 -4.85 -12.42 -0.29
CA CYS A 130 -4.44 -11.65 -1.45
C CYS A 130 -5.28 -12.06 -2.69
N GLY A 131 -5.98 -11.11 -3.30
CA GLY A 131 -6.81 -11.35 -4.48
C GLY A 131 -6.02 -11.68 -5.75
N GLU A 132 -4.71 -11.43 -5.73
CA GLU A 132 -3.75 -11.68 -6.81
C GLU A 132 -2.83 -12.86 -6.50
N TYR A 133 -3.21 -13.72 -5.55
CA TYR A 133 -2.51 -14.97 -5.25
C TYR A 133 -1.03 -14.79 -4.89
N ASN A 134 -0.67 -13.64 -4.34
CA ASN A 134 0.72 -13.25 -4.03
C ASN A 134 1.64 -13.20 -5.29
N GLU A 135 1.07 -13.11 -6.49
CA GLU A 135 1.83 -13.04 -7.74
C GLU A 135 2.51 -11.67 -7.93
N GLY A 136 3.77 -11.71 -8.38
CA GLY A 136 4.53 -10.51 -8.71
C GLY A 136 4.96 -9.64 -7.52
N LEU A 137 4.90 -10.17 -6.29
CA LEU A 137 5.43 -9.49 -5.11
C LEU A 137 6.96 -9.46 -5.14
N ASP A 138 7.53 -8.33 -4.73
CA ASP A 138 8.99 -8.13 -4.72
C ASP A 138 9.45 -7.53 -3.39
N LYS A 139 10.16 -8.35 -2.60
CA LYS A 139 10.71 -7.93 -1.30
C LYS A 139 11.79 -6.87 -1.45
N GLY A 140 12.65 -7.01 -2.45
CA GLY A 140 13.76 -6.10 -2.69
C GLY A 140 13.24 -4.71 -3.06
N ALA A 141 12.33 -4.66 -4.03
CA ALA A 141 11.66 -3.43 -4.42
C ALA A 141 10.90 -2.78 -3.24
N ALA A 142 10.23 -3.58 -2.39
CA ALA A 142 9.56 -3.05 -1.20
C ALA A 142 10.53 -2.38 -0.21
N CYS A 143 11.69 -2.99 0.05
CA CYS A 143 12.74 -2.40 0.88
C CYS A 143 13.25 -1.08 0.29
N THR A 144 13.51 -1.06 -1.02
CA THR A 144 13.99 0.12 -1.73
C THR A 144 12.98 1.27 -1.67
N LEU A 145 11.70 0.99 -1.97
CA LEU A 145 10.62 1.99 -1.90
C LEU A 145 10.42 2.52 -0.48
N LEU A 146 10.50 1.66 0.54
CA LEU A 146 10.30 2.09 1.92
C LEU A 146 11.43 2.98 2.43
N ARG A 147 12.68 2.66 2.09
CA ARG A 147 13.83 3.53 2.41
C ARG A 147 13.66 4.90 1.77
N TRP A 148 13.26 4.94 0.49
CA TRP A 148 12.95 6.19 -0.20
C TRP A 148 11.86 7.01 0.49
N LEU A 149 10.75 6.36 0.87
CA LEU A 149 9.64 7.02 1.59
C LEU A 149 10.06 7.59 2.95
N CYS A 150 10.92 6.88 3.70
CA CYS A 150 11.33 7.28 5.04
C CYS A 150 12.47 8.31 5.05
N GLN A 151 13.40 8.25 4.10
CA GLN A 151 14.63 9.04 4.12
C GLN A 151 14.61 10.19 3.10
N GLY A 152 13.70 10.15 2.12
CA GLY A 152 13.68 11.10 1.01
C GLY A 152 14.89 10.93 0.07
N GLU A 153 15.66 9.86 0.23
CA GLU A 153 16.83 9.54 -0.60
C GLU A 153 16.42 8.62 -1.74
N MET A 154 16.62 9.11 -2.97
CA MET A 154 16.47 8.34 -4.20
C MET A 154 17.45 7.17 -4.20
N PRO A 155 17.00 5.92 -4.41
CA PRO A 155 17.90 4.78 -4.57
C PRO A 155 18.86 5.05 -5.73
N SER A 156 20.11 4.65 -5.58
CA SER A 156 21.08 4.77 -6.68
C SER A 156 20.79 3.71 -7.73
N ASP A 157 21.09 3.98 -9.01
CA ASP A 157 20.89 3.03 -10.12
C ASP A 157 21.58 1.66 -9.87
N ASP A 158 22.58 1.63 -8.98
CA ASP A 158 23.34 0.44 -8.60
C ASP A 158 22.58 -0.50 -7.61
N ASP A 159 21.55 -0.03 -6.92
CA ASP A 159 20.81 -0.81 -5.90
C ASP A 159 19.73 -1.74 -6.48
N VAL A 160 19.41 -1.59 -7.78
CA VAL A 160 18.30 -2.28 -8.47
C VAL A 160 18.73 -3.62 -9.09
N VAL A 161 20.02 -3.92 -9.15
CA VAL A 161 20.55 -5.09 -9.84
C VAL A 161 20.95 -6.20 -8.87
N ALA A 162 19.96 -6.84 -8.24
CA ALA A 162 20.20 -8.09 -7.50
C ALA A 162 19.00 -9.04 -7.49
N ASN A 163 18.36 -9.27 -8.65
CA ASN A 163 17.58 -10.50 -8.82
C ASN A 163 17.34 -10.85 -10.30
N GLU A 164 18.42 -10.97 -11.07
CA GLU A 164 18.39 -11.66 -12.37
C GLU A 164 19.39 -12.82 -12.31
N LYS A 165 18.84 -14.05 -12.29
CA LYS A 165 19.39 -15.42 -12.44
C LYS A 165 18.67 -16.29 -11.39
N ASP A 166 17.74 -17.16 -11.78
CA ASP A 166 18.08 -18.38 -12.54
C ASP A 166 17.17 -18.65 -13.73
N ASP A 167 17.78 -18.53 -14.91
CA ASP A 167 17.34 -19.13 -16.16
C ASP A 167 17.53 -20.65 -16.06
N ILE A 168 16.46 -21.40 -15.75
CA ILE A 168 16.47 -22.86 -15.94
C ILE A 168 16.17 -23.12 -17.41
N THR A 169 17.22 -23.03 -18.22
CA THR A 169 17.31 -23.78 -19.47
C THR A 169 17.65 -25.23 -19.14
N THR A 170 16.65 -26.10 -19.02
CA THR A 170 16.89 -27.55 -19.17
C THR A 170 16.14 -28.04 -20.40
N LYS A 171 16.84 -27.95 -21.51
CA LYS A 171 16.56 -28.68 -22.74
C LYS A 171 17.05 -30.11 -22.52
N ALA A 172 16.15 -31.09 -22.56
CA ALA A 172 16.46 -32.50 -22.77
C ALA A 172 15.41 -33.07 -23.72
#